data_AF-A0A4R6MFB5-F1
#
_entry.id   AF-A0A4R6MFB5-F1
#
_cell.length_a   1.000
_cell.length_b   1.000
_cell.length_c   1.000
_cell.angle_alpha   90.00
_cell.angle_beta   90.00
_cell.angle_gamma   90.00
#
_symmetry.space_group_name_H-M   'P 1'
#
loop_
_entity.id
_entity.type
_entity.pdbx_description
1 polymer ?
#
loop_
_entity_poly.entity_id
_entity_poly.type
_entity_poly.pdbx_seq_one_letter_code
_entity_poly.pdbx_strand_id
1 'polypeptide(L)'
;MKLKLVLITAFILSISSCKNETKEDNLKSEPLKTEKETILEDTIKSDSATINPSKNNLVENQKLLLDFFTKNDKKPQFFLINNQKDTTIVCAEKTKITIKSNSFVSLKTGNEVTGKIKIAVKEYYSISDMILGGLSTTSNGKLLETGGMLHITATSNNEKCDLKKGKNIEIAFPKKSNKDGMQLFNGNWQKDQINWTVDKNSVDLAQTFTNVDERPVYIGGNDALYKFIGNNYRNSDEEISGKIYASFVVNREGNVTNIKITKGLSRKADEEYLRVLRKLGKFTPGKVKGVPVNFTYSIPITIKSEDGNITTSRNYTNNRSSEPYVTKTDENIKADEISYYMFNSTKLGYLNCDRFLSYIPSMVLNYGVIVEDESNVSMNIIYHSFKSIMKGELSPKKVVFYNSLLKEKITIVAIKYFEGKLFLAIKETTTSEKSARDLQFNPVTPEELKNEIIKLNK
;
A
#
# COMPACT_ATOMS: atom_id res chain seq x y z
N MET A 1 -49.42 -30.52 -9.89
CA MET A 1 -50.32 -29.45 -10.41
C MET A 1 -49.65 -28.10 -10.20
N LYS A 2 -49.64 -27.21 -11.21
CA LYS A 2 -49.10 -25.83 -11.21
C LYS A 2 -47.73 -25.60 -10.54
N LEU A 3 -46.68 -25.72 -11.34
CA LEU A 3 -45.39 -25.03 -11.15
C LEU A 3 -45.62 -23.50 -11.24
N LYS A 4 -44.79 -22.68 -10.59
CA LYS A 4 -44.76 -21.21 -10.82
C LYS A 4 -43.36 -20.76 -11.25
N LEU A 5 -43.32 -19.93 -12.28
CA LEU A 5 -42.13 -19.47 -12.99
C LEU A 5 -41.79 -18.03 -12.59
N VAL A 6 -40.50 -17.69 -12.53
CA VAL A 6 -40.00 -16.31 -12.55
C VAL A 6 -38.89 -16.24 -13.60
N LEU A 7 -38.94 -15.21 -14.45
CA LEU A 7 -38.04 -15.07 -15.61
C LEU A 7 -36.65 -14.56 -15.21
N ILE A 8 -35.64 -15.02 -15.95
CA ILE A 8 -34.36 -14.34 -16.12
C ILE A 8 -34.37 -13.75 -17.53
N THR A 9 -34.17 -12.44 -17.67
CA THR A 9 -34.06 -11.77 -18.97
C THR A 9 -32.61 -11.75 -19.45
N ALA A 10 -32.33 -12.49 -20.52
CA ALA A 10 -31.07 -12.38 -21.27
C ALA A 10 -31.29 -11.47 -22.48
N PHE A 11 -30.41 -10.48 -22.68
CA PHE A 11 -30.43 -9.62 -23.87
C PHE A 11 -29.47 -10.17 -24.92
N ILE A 12 -30.00 -10.57 -26.08
CA ILE A 12 -29.22 -10.94 -27.27
C ILE A 12 -29.55 -9.91 -28.35
N LEU A 13 -28.53 -9.22 -28.87
CA LEU A 13 -28.66 -8.30 -29.99
C LEU A 13 -28.16 -9.00 -31.26
N SER A 14 -29.10 -9.49 -32.08
CA SER A 14 -28.85 -10.06 -33.39
C SER A 14 -28.76 -8.96 -34.45
N ILE A 15 -27.71 -9.02 -35.28
CA ILE A 15 -27.57 -8.17 -36.47
C ILE A 15 -28.64 -8.54 -37.49
N SER A 16 -29.24 -7.54 -38.15
CA SER A 16 -29.98 -7.78 -39.39
C SER A 16 -29.75 -6.64 -40.39
N SER A 17 -29.70 -6.98 -41.67
CA SER A 17 -29.40 -6.08 -42.78
C SER A 17 -30.61 -5.98 -43.71
N CYS A 18 -30.91 -4.78 -44.19
CA CYS A 18 -31.87 -4.57 -45.28
C CYS A 18 -31.27 -3.67 -46.37
N LYS A 19 -31.40 -4.10 -47.62
CA LYS A 19 -31.33 -3.27 -48.82
C LYS A 19 -32.74 -3.02 -49.35
N ASN A 20 -32.91 -1.90 -50.06
CA ASN A 20 -33.63 -1.68 -51.32
C ASN A 20 -33.66 -0.15 -51.55
N GLU A 21 -33.26 0.38 -52.71
CA GLU A 21 -34.05 0.50 -53.96
C GLU A 21 -35.28 1.42 -53.79
N THR A 22 -35.55 2.42 -54.66
CA THR A 22 -35.01 2.71 -56.00
C THR A 22 -35.26 4.17 -56.42
N LYS A 23 -34.47 4.68 -57.40
CA LYS A 23 -34.83 5.75 -58.36
C LYS A 23 -35.09 7.18 -57.80
N GLU A 24 -35.04 8.27 -58.57
CA GLU A 24 -34.77 8.48 -60.01
C GLU A 24 -34.11 9.87 -60.23
N ASP A 25 -33.35 10.04 -61.32
CA ASP A 25 -33.29 11.25 -62.20
C ASP A 25 -33.05 12.69 -61.66
N ASN A 26 -32.43 13.65 -62.37
CA ASN A 26 -31.61 13.66 -63.60
C ASN A 26 -30.91 15.05 -63.71
N LEU A 27 -29.63 15.14 -64.13
CA LEU A 27 -29.11 16.05 -65.20
C LEU A 27 -27.57 16.07 -65.30
N LYS A 28 -27.07 16.65 -66.40
CA LYS A 28 -25.68 16.62 -66.89
C LYS A 28 -24.99 17.98 -66.77
N SER A 29 -23.66 17.97 -66.60
CA SER A 29 -22.73 18.77 -67.41
C SER A 29 -21.28 18.28 -67.26
N GLU A 30 -20.43 18.60 -68.24
CA GLU A 30 -19.05 18.07 -68.40
C GLU A 30 -17.98 19.18 -68.19
N PRO A 31 -16.66 18.85 -68.17
CA PRO A 31 -15.66 19.61 -67.43
C PRO A 31 -14.89 20.66 -68.25
N LEU A 32 -14.13 21.52 -67.55
CA LEU A 32 -13.03 22.30 -68.11
C LEU A 32 -11.70 22.04 -67.39
N LYS A 33 -10.61 22.07 -68.18
CA LYS A 33 -9.23 22.37 -67.73
C LYS A 33 -9.04 23.91 -67.81
N THR A 34 -7.90 24.56 -67.56
CA THR A 34 -6.54 24.37 -68.10
C THR A 34 -5.55 25.30 -67.37
N GLU A 35 -4.25 25.03 -67.49
CA GLU A 35 -3.08 25.93 -67.25
C GLU A 35 -2.93 26.58 -65.84
N LYS A 36 -1.85 26.31 -65.09
CA LYS A 36 -0.42 26.69 -65.25
C LYS A 36 -0.13 28.15 -64.85
N GLU A 37 0.72 28.29 -63.83
CA GLU A 37 1.79 29.29 -63.82
C GLU A 37 2.97 28.74 -63.00
N THR A 38 4.18 29.28 -63.18
CA THR A 38 5.44 28.74 -62.62
C THR A 38 6.45 29.87 -62.40
N ILE A 39 7.15 29.91 -61.27
CA ILE A 39 8.47 30.57 -61.09
C ILE A 39 9.12 30.08 -59.77
N LEU A 40 10.45 30.25 -59.66
CA LEU A 40 11.31 29.90 -58.52
C LEU A 40 11.17 30.98 -57.40
N GLU A 41 11.78 30.96 -56.21
CA GLU A 41 12.89 30.24 -55.54
C GLU A 41 12.40 29.79 -54.12
N ASP A 42 13.15 29.20 -53.17
CA ASP A 42 14.60 29.07 -52.96
C ASP A 42 14.96 27.78 -52.18
N THR A 43 16.25 27.44 -52.05
CA THR A 43 16.73 26.21 -51.41
C THR A 43 17.36 26.45 -50.02
N ILE A 44 16.69 25.99 -48.96
CA ILE A 44 17.34 25.71 -47.67
C ILE A 44 17.12 24.24 -47.31
N LYS A 45 18.19 23.44 -47.37
CA LYS A 45 18.19 22.07 -46.85
C LYS A 45 18.31 22.07 -45.33
N SER A 46 17.26 21.60 -44.66
CA SER A 46 17.37 20.94 -43.36
C SER A 46 17.17 19.44 -43.58
N ASP A 47 18.25 18.65 -43.62
CA ASP A 47 18.18 17.20 -43.79
C ASP A 47 17.72 16.48 -42.50
N SER A 48 16.54 16.85 -41.99
CA SER A 48 15.82 16.11 -40.95
C SER A 48 15.13 14.90 -41.58
N ALA A 49 15.91 13.89 -41.95
CA ALA A 49 15.41 12.66 -42.54
C ALA A 49 14.58 11.87 -41.49
N THR A 50 13.26 11.95 -41.58
CA THR A 50 12.32 11.25 -40.68
C THR A 50 12.25 9.76 -41.01
N ILE A 51 13.32 9.02 -40.66
CA ILE A 51 13.41 7.58 -40.86
C ILE A 51 12.48 6.88 -39.87
N ASN A 52 11.26 6.56 -40.32
CA ASN A 52 10.34 5.73 -39.54
C ASN A 52 10.97 4.34 -39.31
N PRO A 53 11.17 3.90 -38.05
CA PRO A 53 11.82 2.63 -37.75
C PRO A 53 10.98 1.43 -38.19
N SER A 54 11.65 0.37 -38.65
CA SER A 54 10.97 -0.85 -39.08
C SER A 54 10.19 -1.50 -37.93
N LYS A 55 9.10 -2.21 -38.26
CA LYS A 55 8.29 -2.94 -37.27
C LYS A 55 9.11 -3.98 -36.49
N ASN A 56 10.17 -4.54 -37.08
CA ASN A 56 11.06 -5.49 -36.41
C ASN A 56 11.92 -4.78 -35.36
N ASN A 57 12.53 -3.65 -35.72
CA ASN A 57 13.36 -2.84 -34.81
C ASN A 57 12.56 -2.37 -33.59
N LEU A 58 11.26 -2.05 -33.77
CA LEU A 58 10.39 -1.65 -32.66
C LEU A 58 10.15 -2.77 -31.64
N VAL A 59 10.00 -4.03 -32.08
CA VAL A 59 9.84 -5.19 -31.19
C VAL A 59 11.15 -5.53 -30.48
N GLU A 60 12.29 -5.42 -31.17
CA GLU A 60 13.62 -5.61 -30.58
C GLU A 60 13.91 -4.55 -29.51
N ASN A 61 13.65 -3.28 -29.80
CA ASN A 61 13.81 -2.18 -28.84
C ASN A 61 12.92 -2.36 -27.58
N GLN A 62 11.69 -2.85 -27.73
CA GLN A 62 10.82 -3.19 -26.58
C GLN A 62 11.43 -4.34 -25.74
N LYS A 63 11.97 -5.37 -26.40
CA LYS A 63 12.61 -6.50 -25.71
C LYS A 63 13.86 -6.05 -24.94
N LEU A 64 14.74 -5.26 -25.55
CA LEU A 64 15.95 -4.73 -24.90
C LEU A 64 15.61 -3.91 -23.63
N LEU A 65 14.50 -3.16 -23.65
CA LEU A 65 14.01 -2.42 -22.49
C LEU A 65 13.49 -3.35 -21.38
N LEU A 66 12.75 -4.40 -21.73
CA LEU A 66 12.27 -5.40 -20.78
C LEU A 66 13.42 -6.22 -20.17
N ASP A 67 14.42 -6.59 -20.99
CA ASP A 67 15.63 -7.28 -20.55
C ASP A 67 16.47 -6.38 -19.61
N PHE A 68 16.55 -5.06 -19.86
CA PHE A 68 17.18 -4.10 -18.96
C PHE A 68 16.54 -4.09 -17.57
N PHE A 69 15.21 -3.94 -17.49
CA PHE A 69 14.51 -3.96 -16.20
C PHE A 69 14.63 -5.32 -15.51
N THR A 70 14.40 -6.42 -16.24
CA THR A 70 14.52 -7.79 -15.69
C THR A 70 15.91 -8.09 -15.14
N LYS A 71 16.98 -7.57 -15.78
CA LYS A 71 18.36 -7.71 -15.32
C LYS A 71 18.63 -6.88 -14.06
N ASN A 72 18.06 -5.69 -13.93
CA ASN A 72 18.36 -4.76 -12.82
C ASN A 72 17.36 -4.80 -11.64
N ASP A 73 16.20 -5.45 -11.82
CA ASP A 73 15.25 -5.74 -10.75
C ASP A 73 15.92 -6.47 -9.56
N LYS A 74 15.46 -6.15 -8.36
CA LYS A 74 16.13 -6.48 -7.09
C LYS A 74 16.23 -8.00 -6.90
N LYS A 75 17.39 -8.48 -6.45
CA LYS A 75 17.60 -9.92 -6.23
C LYS A 75 16.95 -10.35 -4.91
N PRO A 76 16.24 -11.49 -4.88
CA PRO A 76 15.53 -11.93 -3.69
C PRO A 76 16.50 -12.39 -2.60
N GLN A 77 16.19 -12.03 -1.36
CA GLN A 77 16.72 -12.68 -0.18
C GLN A 77 16.09 -14.07 -0.04
N PHE A 78 16.85 -15.05 0.45
CA PHE A 78 16.40 -16.43 0.58
C PHE A 78 16.47 -16.89 2.04
N PHE A 79 15.35 -17.44 2.53
CA PHE A 79 15.22 -17.96 3.89
C PHE A 79 14.77 -19.42 3.82
N LEU A 80 15.51 -20.32 4.47
CA LEU A 80 15.16 -21.73 4.56
C LEU A 80 14.55 -22.00 5.95
N ILE A 81 13.24 -22.23 6.00
CA ILE A 81 12.49 -22.44 7.25
C ILE A 81 11.95 -23.88 7.32
N ASN A 82 11.60 -24.35 8.52
CA ASN A 82 10.84 -25.58 8.68
C ASN A 82 9.36 -25.24 8.91
N ASN A 83 8.48 -25.62 7.98
CA ASN A 83 7.03 -25.37 8.07
C ASN A 83 6.40 -26.07 9.30
N GLN A 84 7.05 -27.01 9.96
CA GLN A 84 6.57 -27.60 11.22
C GLN A 84 6.72 -26.67 12.45
N LYS A 85 7.33 -25.49 12.30
CA LYS A 85 7.52 -24.51 13.39
C LYS A 85 7.05 -23.12 12.99
N ASP A 86 6.44 -22.43 13.94
CA ASP A 86 6.23 -20.97 13.85
C ASP A 86 7.59 -20.29 13.66
N THR A 87 7.68 -19.42 12.65
CA THR A 87 8.94 -18.77 12.25
C THR A 87 8.71 -17.32 11.89
N THR A 88 9.46 -16.39 12.47
CA THR A 88 9.52 -14.99 12.03
C THR A 88 10.81 -14.76 11.25
N ILE A 89 10.66 -14.40 9.98
CA ILE A 89 11.74 -13.92 9.11
C ILE A 89 11.92 -12.41 9.36
N VAL A 90 13.16 -11.93 9.38
CA VAL A 90 13.51 -10.51 9.32
C VAL A 90 14.38 -10.28 8.09
N CYS A 91 13.90 -9.43 7.18
CA CYS A 91 14.57 -9.12 5.93
C CYS A 91 15.56 -7.94 6.09
N ALA A 92 16.44 -7.75 5.11
CA ALA A 92 17.52 -6.76 5.14
C ALA A 92 17.02 -5.32 5.36
N GLU A 93 15.94 -4.93 4.68
CA GLU A 93 15.28 -3.61 4.79
C GLU A 93 14.24 -3.56 5.93
N LYS A 94 14.32 -4.55 6.83
CA LYS A 94 13.61 -4.69 8.11
C LYS A 94 12.16 -5.11 8.02
N THR A 95 11.63 -5.50 6.86
CA THR A 95 10.32 -6.18 6.80
C THR A 95 10.38 -7.45 7.65
N LYS A 96 9.42 -7.62 8.57
CA LYS A 96 9.25 -8.89 9.31
C LYS A 96 8.11 -9.67 8.70
N ILE A 97 8.27 -10.99 8.60
CA ILE A 97 7.24 -11.90 8.10
C ILE A 97 7.10 -13.06 9.08
N THR A 98 6.02 -13.07 9.86
CA THR A 98 5.70 -14.15 10.81
C THR A 98 4.81 -15.17 10.12
N ILE A 99 5.29 -16.41 10.07
CA ILE A 99 4.69 -17.54 9.38
C ILE A 99 4.36 -18.60 10.45
N LYS A 100 3.09 -18.99 10.53
CA LYS A 100 2.66 -20.05 11.46
C LYS A 100 3.03 -21.44 10.94
N SER A 101 3.18 -22.39 11.85
CA SER A 101 3.37 -23.80 11.52
C SER A 101 2.24 -24.37 10.64
N ASN A 102 2.59 -25.29 9.76
CA ASN A 102 1.74 -25.99 8.79
C ASN A 102 0.91 -25.03 7.93
N SER A 103 1.58 -24.04 7.31
CA SER A 103 0.92 -22.98 6.53
C SER A 103 0.96 -23.15 5.01
N PHE A 104 1.75 -24.07 4.45
CA PHE A 104 1.93 -24.21 3.00
C PHE A 104 1.43 -25.53 2.40
N VAL A 105 0.99 -25.45 1.14
CA VAL A 105 0.67 -26.57 0.24
C VAL A 105 1.48 -26.47 -1.05
N SER A 106 1.73 -27.59 -1.74
CA SER A 106 2.29 -27.56 -3.10
C SER A 106 1.22 -27.13 -4.11
N LEU A 107 1.54 -26.16 -4.97
CA LEU A 107 0.63 -25.73 -6.04
C LEU A 107 0.42 -26.80 -7.13
N LYS A 108 1.29 -27.83 -7.18
CA LYS A 108 1.20 -28.92 -8.15
C LYS A 108 0.26 -30.05 -7.69
N THR A 109 0.21 -30.32 -6.39
CA THR A 109 -0.50 -31.50 -5.84
C THR A 109 -1.59 -31.15 -4.83
N GLY A 110 -1.69 -29.90 -4.35
CA GLY A 110 -2.61 -29.48 -3.29
C GLY A 110 -2.25 -29.98 -1.88
N ASN A 111 -1.39 -30.99 -1.76
CA ASN A 111 -0.95 -31.59 -0.50
C ASN A 111 -0.13 -30.63 0.38
N GLU A 112 -0.21 -30.84 1.69
CA GLU A 112 0.54 -30.07 2.70
C GLU A 112 2.06 -30.34 2.60
N VAL A 113 2.84 -29.27 2.69
CA VAL A 113 4.31 -29.32 2.60
C VAL A 113 4.89 -29.48 4.00
N THR A 114 5.50 -30.62 4.32
CA THR A 114 6.17 -30.84 5.60
C THR A 114 7.67 -30.55 5.51
N GLY A 115 8.30 -30.23 6.64
CA GLY A 115 9.73 -29.98 6.71
C GLY A 115 10.15 -28.67 6.01
N LYS A 116 11.21 -28.76 5.19
CA LYS A 116 11.92 -27.59 4.63
C LYS A 116 11.11 -26.87 3.54
N ILE A 117 11.02 -25.55 3.66
CA ILE A 117 10.52 -24.67 2.60
C ILE A 117 11.42 -23.44 2.46
N LYS A 118 11.71 -23.07 1.22
CA LYS A 118 12.52 -21.90 0.84
C LYS A 118 11.58 -20.74 0.53
N ILE A 119 11.62 -19.71 1.37
CA ILE A 119 10.95 -18.44 1.13
C ILE A 119 11.91 -17.52 0.39
N ALA A 120 11.43 -16.86 -0.66
CA ALA A 120 12.19 -15.87 -1.43
C ALA A 120 11.45 -14.52 -1.39
N VAL A 121 12.12 -13.48 -0.89
CA VAL A 121 11.54 -12.14 -0.65
C VAL A 121 12.36 -11.07 -1.37
N LYS A 122 11.70 -10.22 -2.13
CA LYS A 122 12.24 -8.92 -2.58
C LYS A 122 11.55 -7.81 -1.80
N GLU A 123 12.32 -6.81 -1.36
CA GLU A 123 11.83 -5.62 -0.65
C GLU A 123 12.05 -4.39 -1.54
N TYR A 124 11.01 -3.58 -1.76
CA TYR A 124 11.07 -2.40 -2.59
C TYR A 124 10.71 -1.17 -1.73
N TYR A 125 11.72 -0.60 -1.07
CA TYR A 125 11.55 0.61 -0.26
C TYR A 125 12.13 1.88 -0.89
N SER A 126 13.06 1.78 -1.84
CA SER A 126 13.58 2.95 -2.57
C SER A 126 12.78 3.23 -3.86
N ILE A 127 12.83 4.47 -4.35
CA ILE A 127 12.23 4.85 -5.65
C ILE A 127 12.93 4.11 -6.79
N SER A 128 14.25 3.96 -6.73
CA SER A 128 15.02 3.23 -7.73
C SER A 128 14.66 1.76 -7.80
N ASP A 129 14.45 1.08 -6.65
CA ASP A 129 14.03 -0.32 -6.64
C ASP A 129 12.67 -0.50 -7.34
N MET A 130 11.73 0.40 -7.05
CA MET A 130 10.38 0.36 -7.64
C MET A 130 10.46 0.54 -9.16
N ILE A 131 11.20 1.54 -9.64
CA ILE A 131 11.39 1.79 -11.08
C ILE A 131 12.11 0.61 -11.76
N LEU A 132 13.19 0.09 -11.18
CA LEU A 132 13.94 -1.04 -11.74
C LEU A 132 13.16 -2.35 -11.71
N GLY A 133 12.26 -2.54 -10.74
CA GLY A 133 11.29 -3.65 -10.67
C GLY A 133 10.05 -3.47 -11.55
N GLY A 134 9.92 -2.37 -12.29
CA GLY A 134 8.76 -2.08 -13.13
C GLY A 134 7.46 -1.77 -12.36
N LEU A 135 7.58 -1.37 -11.09
CA LEU A 135 6.47 -1.15 -10.16
C LEU A 135 5.98 0.31 -10.19
N SER A 136 4.67 0.48 -9.99
CA SER A 136 3.96 1.75 -9.82
C SER A 136 3.37 1.85 -8.42
N THR A 137 2.76 2.98 -8.07
CA THR A 137 1.89 3.15 -6.89
C THR A 137 0.51 3.64 -7.31
N THR A 138 -0.15 2.88 -8.20
CA THR A 138 -1.51 3.17 -8.67
C THR A 138 -2.47 2.00 -8.44
N SER A 139 -3.71 2.34 -8.09
CA SER A 139 -4.82 1.40 -7.87
C SER A 139 -6.03 1.85 -8.68
N ASN A 140 -6.32 1.17 -9.79
CA ASN A 140 -7.40 1.48 -10.73
C ASN A 140 -7.40 2.96 -11.16
N GLY A 141 -6.23 3.45 -11.59
CA GLY A 141 -6.04 4.84 -12.02
C GLY A 141 -6.02 5.89 -10.90
N LYS A 142 -6.11 5.50 -9.61
CA LYS A 142 -5.92 6.42 -8.48
C LYS A 142 -4.50 6.32 -7.91
N LEU A 143 -3.98 7.44 -7.43
CA LEU A 143 -2.68 7.52 -6.75
C LEU A 143 -2.72 6.88 -5.35
N LEU A 144 -1.63 6.18 -5.04
CA LEU A 144 -1.28 5.72 -3.71
C LEU A 144 0.00 6.42 -3.24
N GLU A 145 0.12 6.65 -1.93
CA GLU A 145 1.40 6.91 -1.28
C GLU A 145 1.88 5.62 -0.61
N THR A 146 3.14 5.26 -0.85
CA THR A 146 3.68 3.97 -0.41
C THR A 146 4.55 4.01 0.84
N GLY A 147 4.27 3.10 1.77
CA GLY A 147 5.19 2.69 2.83
C GLY A 147 6.31 1.80 2.27
N GLY A 148 5.92 0.79 1.47
CA GLY A 148 6.85 -0.06 0.72
C GLY A 148 6.16 -1.32 0.17
N MET A 149 6.72 -1.86 -0.92
CA MET A 149 6.22 -3.08 -1.56
C MET A 149 7.14 -4.27 -1.28
N LEU A 150 6.61 -5.48 -1.41
CA LEU A 150 7.42 -6.70 -1.45
C LEU A 150 6.89 -7.70 -2.48
N HIS A 151 7.76 -8.61 -2.89
CA HIS A 151 7.38 -9.81 -3.63
C HIS A 151 7.84 -11.04 -2.86
N ILE A 152 6.90 -11.83 -2.35
CA ILE A 152 7.16 -13.08 -1.63
C ILE A 152 6.73 -14.30 -2.45
N THR A 153 7.59 -15.31 -2.51
CA THR A 153 7.28 -16.63 -3.06
C THR A 153 7.83 -17.73 -2.15
N ALA A 154 7.26 -18.92 -2.23
CA ALA A 154 7.68 -20.08 -1.46
C ALA A 154 7.88 -21.29 -2.38
N THR A 155 8.94 -22.08 -2.18
CA THR A 155 9.18 -23.35 -2.86
C THR A 155 9.67 -24.44 -1.91
N SER A 156 9.34 -25.70 -2.21
CA SER A 156 9.91 -26.88 -1.55
C SER A 156 10.28 -27.92 -2.61
N ASN A 157 11.47 -28.51 -2.50
CA ASN A 157 12.04 -29.41 -3.51
C ASN A 157 11.94 -28.87 -4.96
N ASN A 158 12.15 -27.56 -5.11
CA ASN A 158 11.99 -26.76 -6.34
C ASN A 158 10.56 -26.65 -6.91
N GLU A 159 9.56 -27.30 -6.33
CA GLU A 159 8.15 -27.05 -6.65
C GLU A 159 7.64 -25.76 -5.99
N LYS A 160 6.71 -25.05 -6.64
CA LYS A 160 6.09 -23.84 -6.06
C LYS A 160 5.06 -24.22 -4.99
N CYS A 161 5.05 -23.44 -3.91
CA CYS A 161 4.10 -23.55 -2.81
C CYS A 161 3.27 -22.28 -2.67
N ASP A 162 2.09 -22.42 -2.07
CA ASP A 162 1.23 -21.29 -1.67
C ASP A 162 0.61 -21.59 -0.29
N LEU A 163 -0.09 -20.60 0.28
CA LEU A 163 -0.70 -20.72 1.60
C LEU A 163 -1.90 -21.68 1.58
N LYS A 164 -1.92 -22.59 2.55
CA LYS A 164 -3.04 -23.49 2.83
C LYS A 164 -4.30 -22.68 3.10
N LYS A 165 -5.44 -23.08 2.53
CA LYS A 165 -6.73 -22.39 2.73
C LYS A 165 -7.02 -22.16 4.22
N GLY A 166 -7.25 -20.89 4.60
CA GLY A 166 -7.52 -20.48 5.98
C GLY A 166 -6.26 -20.14 6.81
N LYS A 167 -5.06 -20.31 6.26
CA LYS A 167 -3.81 -19.78 6.83
C LYS A 167 -3.50 -18.39 6.27
N ASN A 168 -2.66 -17.66 6.99
CA ASN A 168 -2.16 -16.34 6.63
C ASN A 168 -0.67 -16.22 7.01
N ILE A 169 -0.05 -15.16 6.51
CA ILE A 169 1.23 -14.64 7.01
C ILE A 169 0.99 -13.25 7.58
N GLU A 170 1.62 -12.96 8.72
CA GLU A 170 1.68 -11.62 9.30
C GLU A 170 2.91 -10.92 8.73
N ILE A 171 2.72 -9.68 8.26
CA ILE A 171 3.76 -8.87 7.61
C ILE A 171 3.84 -7.54 8.35
N ALA A 172 5.02 -7.22 8.88
CA ALA A 172 5.31 -5.95 9.50
C ALA A 172 6.21 -5.11 8.59
N PHE A 173 5.64 -4.10 7.94
CA PHE A 173 6.36 -3.12 7.11
C PHE A 173 6.91 -2.01 8.01
N PRO A 174 8.23 -1.78 8.09
CA PRO A 174 8.81 -0.72 8.92
C PRO A 174 8.34 0.68 8.48
N LYS A 175 8.08 1.55 9.46
CA LYS A 175 7.63 2.95 9.25
C LYS A 175 8.52 3.92 10.04
N LYS A 176 8.98 4.98 9.37
CA LYS A 176 9.68 6.12 10.03
C LYS A 176 8.71 7.02 10.82
N SER A 177 7.46 7.11 10.37
CA SER A 177 6.38 7.86 11.00
C SER A 177 5.04 7.17 10.72
N ASN A 178 4.03 7.38 11.57
CA ASN A 178 2.68 6.92 11.31
C ASN A 178 1.96 7.83 10.31
N LYS A 179 1.32 7.20 9.32
CA LYS A 179 0.44 7.80 8.33
C LYS A 179 -0.87 7.01 8.34
N ASP A 180 -1.98 7.71 8.43
CA ASP A 180 -3.30 7.08 8.57
C ASP A 180 -3.91 6.74 7.20
N GLY A 181 -4.78 5.75 7.17
CA GLY A 181 -5.33 5.14 5.95
C GLY A 181 -4.38 4.16 5.26
N MET A 182 -3.30 3.72 5.92
CA MET A 182 -2.41 2.65 5.43
C MET A 182 -3.14 1.30 5.46
N GLN A 183 -3.08 0.59 4.33
CA GLN A 183 -3.78 -0.66 4.02
C GLN A 183 -2.85 -1.64 3.29
N LEU A 184 -3.20 -2.93 3.32
CA LEU A 184 -2.55 -3.96 2.50
C LEU A 184 -3.20 -4.01 1.12
N PHE A 185 -2.38 -4.00 0.07
CA PHE A 185 -2.77 -4.19 -1.32
C PHE A 185 -2.14 -5.45 -1.92
N ASN A 186 -2.87 -6.12 -2.81
CA ASN A 186 -2.35 -7.13 -3.73
C ASN A 186 -2.02 -6.49 -5.08
N GLY A 187 -0.87 -6.83 -5.65
CA GLY A 187 -0.47 -6.41 -6.99
C GLY A 187 -0.89 -7.43 -8.05
N ASN A 188 -1.56 -6.96 -9.10
CA ASN A 188 -1.98 -7.79 -10.23
C ASN A 188 -1.35 -7.22 -11.51
N TRP A 189 -0.62 -8.04 -12.26
CA TRP A 189 -0.01 -7.60 -13.52
C TRP A 189 -1.04 -7.58 -14.65
N GLN A 190 -1.10 -6.47 -15.37
CA GLN A 190 -1.90 -6.25 -16.56
C GLN A 190 -0.94 -5.79 -17.67
N LYS A 191 -0.67 -6.67 -18.64
CA LYS A 191 0.42 -6.49 -19.63
C LYS A 191 1.76 -6.25 -18.91
N ASP A 192 2.35 -5.07 -19.09
CA ASP A 192 3.63 -4.59 -18.59
C ASP A 192 3.49 -3.61 -17.40
N GLN A 193 2.31 -3.57 -16.76
CA GLN A 193 2.03 -2.69 -15.62
C GLN A 193 1.46 -3.48 -14.45
N ILE A 194 1.89 -3.16 -13.23
CA ILE A 194 1.25 -3.65 -12.01
C ILE A 194 0.12 -2.70 -11.61
N ASN A 195 -1.04 -3.26 -11.27
CA ASN A 195 -2.19 -2.54 -10.73
C ASN A 195 -2.51 -3.06 -9.32
N TRP A 196 -2.49 -2.18 -8.34
CA TRP A 196 -2.74 -2.53 -6.95
C TRP A 196 -4.24 -2.58 -6.64
N THR A 197 -4.63 -3.49 -5.75
CA THR A 197 -6.01 -3.65 -5.28
C THR A 197 -6.02 -3.91 -3.78
N VAL A 198 -6.82 -3.17 -3.00
CA VAL A 198 -6.93 -3.37 -1.54
C VAL A 198 -7.27 -4.83 -1.24
N ASP A 199 -6.55 -5.46 -0.31
CA ASP A 199 -6.88 -6.81 0.11
C ASP A 199 -8.18 -6.85 0.92
N LYS A 200 -9.04 -7.84 0.64
CA LYS A 200 -10.35 -8.00 1.29
C LYS A 200 -10.24 -8.29 2.80
N ASN A 201 -9.06 -8.64 3.30
CA ASN A 201 -8.75 -8.82 4.71
C ASN A 201 -7.90 -7.69 5.31
N SER A 202 -7.51 -6.67 4.53
CA SER A 202 -6.87 -5.48 5.09
C SER A 202 -7.76 -4.86 6.17
N VAL A 203 -7.15 -4.57 7.31
CA VAL A 203 -7.78 -3.80 8.39
C VAL A 203 -7.47 -2.33 8.15
N ASP A 204 -8.44 -1.44 8.36
CA ASP A 204 -8.17 0.00 8.38
C ASP A 204 -7.47 0.37 9.70
N LEU A 205 -6.20 0.78 9.61
CA LEU A 205 -5.38 1.15 10.76
C LEU A 205 -5.73 2.54 11.33
N ALA A 206 -6.53 3.34 10.63
CA ALA A 206 -7.07 4.61 11.14
C ALA A 206 -8.32 4.40 12.00
N GLN A 207 -9.12 3.37 11.70
CA GLN A 207 -10.35 3.07 12.44
C GLN A 207 -10.05 2.78 13.92
N THR A 208 -10.89 3.36 14.79
CA THR A 208 -10.91 3.01 16.22
C THR A 208 -12.10 2.10 16.49
N PHE A 209 -11.83 0.93 17.07
CA PHE A 209 -12.78 -0.16 17.23
C PHE A 209 -13.37 -0.21 18.64
N THR A 210 -14.61 -0.67 18.77
CA THR A 210 -15.28 -1.00 20.04
C THR A 210 -15.48 -2.51 20.23
N ASN A 211 -15.36 -3.29 19.15
CA ASN A 211 -15.36 -4.75 19.15
C ASN A 211 -14.20 -5.24 18.27
N VAL A 212 -13.51 -6.28 18.74
CA VAL A 212 -12.24 -6.82 18.22
C VAL A 212 -12.14 -8.31 18.58
N ASP A 213 -11.33 -9.06 17.87
CA ASP A 213 -11.17 -10.51 18.08
C ASP A 213 -10.33 -10.80 19.35
N GLU A 214 -9.29 -10.00 19.58
CA GLU A 214 -8.52 -9.97 20.82
C GLU A 214 -8.69 -8.58 21.46
N ARG A 215 -9.19 -8.51 22.70
CA ARG A 215 -9.31 -7.23 23.44
C ARG A 215 -7.96 -6.78 24.00
N PRO A 216 -7.73 -5.46 24.19
CA PRO A 216 -6.53 -5.00 24.87
C PRO A 216 -6.49 -5.47 26.32
N VAL A 217 -5.29 -5.75 26.82
CA VAL A 217 -5.06 -6.22 28.20
C VAL A 217 -3.91 -5.41 28.80
N TYR A 218 -4.11 -4.84 29.99
CA TYR A 218 -3.03 -4.12 30.69
C TYR A 218 -1.86 -5.07 30.99
N ILE A 219 -0.62 -4.58 30.99
CA ILE A 219 0.53 -5.41 31.37
C ILE A 219 0.39 -5.79 32.86
N GLY A 220 0.33 -7.09 33.15
CA GLY A 220 -0.05 -7.64 34.46
C GLY A 220 -1.55 -7.95 34.64
N GLY A 221 -2.37 -7.73 33.62
CA GLY A 221 -3.80 -8.07 33.62
C GLY A 221 -4.70 -7.04 34.30
N ASN A 222 -6.00 -7.36 34.38
CA ASN A 222 -7.01 -6.47 34.96
C ASN A 222 -6.77 -6.19 36.46
N ASP A 223 -6.27 -7.16 37.21
CA ASP A 223 -6.00 -6.98 38.64
C ASP A 223 -4.85 -5.98 38.87
N ALA A 224 -3.80 -6.02 38.03
CA ALA A 224 -2.75 -5.01 38.03
C ALA A 224 -3.27 -3.63 37.62
N LEU A 225 -4.22 -3.55 36.67
CA LEU A 225 -4.87 -2.29 36.26
C LEU A 225 -5.66 -1.67 37.42
N TYR A 226 -6.57 -2.42 38.05
CA TYR A 226 -7.36 -1.91 39.17
C TYR A 226 -6.51 -1.61 40.41
N LYS A 227 -5.49 -2.44 40.70
CA LYS A 227 -4.52 -2.17 41.78
C LYS A 227 -3.69 -0.92 41.50
N PHE A 228 -3.24 -0.71 40.27
CA PHE A 228 -2.53 0.51 39.90
C PHE A 228 -3.41 1.75 40.10
N ILE A 229 -4.67 1.70 39.63
CA ILE A 229 -5.61 2.82 39.78
C ILE A 229 -5.87 3.11 41.26
N GLY A 230 -6.22 2.09 42.05
CA GLY A 230 -6.46 2.25 43.50
C GLY A 230 -5.26 2.82 44.25
N ASN A 231 -4.05 2.31 43.98
CA ASN A 231 -2.83 2.81 44.62
C ASN A 231 -2.42 4.23 44.19
N ASN A 232 -2.95 4.75 43.08
CA ASN A 232 -2.61 6.08 42.54
C ASN A 232 -3.70 7.13 42.73
N TYR A 233 -4.94 6.73 43.06
CA TYR A 233 -6.09 7.61 43.26
C TYR A 233 -6.14 8.08 44.71
N ARG A 234 -6.30 9.39 44.91
CA ARG A 234 -6.42 10.04 46.22
C ARG A 234 -7.82 10.61 46.32
N ASN A 235 -8.67 10.06 47.20
CA ASN A 235 -9.98 10.69 47.40
C ASN A 235 -9.80 12.09 48.00
N SER A 236 -10.58 13.06 47.50
CA SER A 236 -10.45 14.49 47.82
C SER A 236 -11.69 15.07 48.53
N ASP A 237 -12.71 14.24 48.71
CA ASP A 237 -13.98 14.54 49.37
C ASP A 237 -14.44 13.26 50.07
N GLU A 238 -14.37 13.23 51.40
CA GLU A 238 -14.61 12.01 52.19
C GLU A 238 -16.04 11.48 52.02
N GLU A 239 -17.03 12.36 51.85
CA GLU A 239 -18.45 12.03 51.67
C GLU A 239 -18.80 11.42 50.29
N ILE A 240 -17.90 11.49 49.29
CA ILE A 240 -18.26 11.10 47.91
C ILE A 240 -18.19 9.58 47.71
N SER A 241 -19.32 8.99 47.32
CA SER A 241 -19.41 7.61 46.86
C SER A 241 -20.18 7.49 45.55
N GLY A 242 -19.91 6.44 44.77
CA GLY A 242 -20.60 6.19 43.50
C GLY A 242 -19.70 5.54 42.44
N LYS A 243 -20.06 5.68 41.17
CA LYS A 243 -19.27 5.16 40.04
C LYS A 243 -18.89 6.23 39.04
N ILE A 244 -17.58 6.41 38.82
CA ILE A 244 -17.03 7.19 37.71
C ILE A 244 -16.80 6.26 36.54
N TYR A 245 -17.24 6.68 35.36
CA TYR A 245 -17.03 5.99 34.09
C TYR A 245 -16.09 6.83 33.24
N ALA A 246 -14.97 6.24 32.83
CA ALA A 246 -14.06 6.84 31.86
C ALA A 246 -13.95 5.96 30.61
N SER A 247 -13.64 6.59 29.48
CA SER A 247 -13.17 5.92 28.27
C SER A 247 -11.84 6.49 27.82
N PHE A 248 -11.05 5.67 27.13
CA PHE A 248 -9.79 6.04 26.51
C PHE A 248 -9.52 5.14 25.30
N VAL A 249 -8.59 5.54 24.44
CA VAL A 249 -8.14 4.69 23.33
C VAL A 249 -6.83 4.00 23.74
N VAL A 250 -6.81 2.67 23.72
CA VAL A 250 -5.55 1.92 23.63
C VAL A 250 -5.14 1.91 22.17
N ASN A 251 -3.98 2.49 21.85
CA ASN A 251 -3.50 2.59 20.47
C ASN A 251 -2.81 1.30 20.00
N ARG A 252 -2.50 1.23 18.69
CA ARG A 252 -1.82 0.08 18.05
C ARG A 252 -0.50 -0.32 18.71
N GLU A 253 0.23 0.63 19.28
CA GLU A 253 1.49 0.43 20.01
C GLU A 253 1.30 0.19 21.53
N GLY A 254 0.07 0.01 22.00
CA GLY A 254 -0.27 -0.33 23.38
C GLY A 254 -0.40 0.85 24.35
N ASN A 255 -0.36 2.09 23.87
CA ASN A 255 -0.36 3.29 24.71
C ASN A 255 -1.78 3.85 24.92
N VAL A 256 -2.02 4.46 26.09
CA VAL A 256 -3.29 5.11 26.42
C VAL A 256 -3.34 6.54 25.86
N THR A 257 -4.39 6.86 25.11
CA THR A 257 -4.64 8.20 24.53
C THR A 257 -6.13 8.58 24.65
N ASN A 258 -6.50 9.81 24.30
CA ASN A 258 -7.90 10.27 24.17
C ASN A 258 -8.79 10.02 25.40
N ILE A 259 -8.22 10.12 26.61
CA ILE A 259 -8.89 9.87 27.89
C ILE A 259 -10.00 10.89 28.14
N LYS A 260 -11.21 10.43 28.47
CA LYS A 260 -12.39 11.25 28.78
C LYS A 260 -13.19 10.63 29.92
N ILE A 261 -13.81 11.46 30.76
CA ILE A 261 -14.91 11.01 31.62
C ILE A 261 -16.18 10.96 30.78
N THR A 262 -16.93 9.86 30.87
CA THR A 262 -18.22 9.66 30.17
C THR A 262 -19.41 9.74 31.11
N LYS A 263 -19.21 9.46 32.40
CA LYS A 263 -20.12 9.81 33.50
C LYS A 263 -19.31 10.05 34.77
N GLY A 264 -19.36 11.28 35.27
CA GLY A 264 -18.62 11.72 36.45
C GLY A 264 -19.34 11.49 37.79
N LEU A 265 -18.69 11.92 38.87
CA LEU A 265 -19.29 12.11 40.20
C LEU A 265 -19.19 13.55 40.68
N SER A 266 -17.98 14.12 40.67
CA SER A 266 -17.72 15.53 41.00
C SER A 266 -16.50 16.00 40.24
N ARG A 267 -16.34 17.32 40.04
CA ARG A 267 -15.20 17.86 39.29
C ARG A 267 -13.86 17.41 39.87
N LYS A 268 -13.68 17.41 41.19
CA LYS A 268 -12.42 16.99 41.83
C LYS A 268 -12.14 15.51 41.57
N ALA A 269 -13.12 14.65 41.81
CA ALA A 269 -13.00 13.20 41.64
C ALA A 269 -12.73 12.80 40.17
N ASP A 270 -13.39 13.50 39.24
CA ASP A 270 -13.19 13.34 37.79
C ASP A 270 -11.79 13.80 37.35
N GLU A 271 -11.33 14.98 37.82
CA GLU A 271 -9.99 15.52 37.53
C GLU A 271 -8.87 14.62 38.07
N GLU A 272 -9.02 14.10 39.29
CA GLU A 272 -8.12 13.13 39.91
C GLU A 272 -8.10 11.81 39.14
N TYR A 273 -9.26 11.28 38.73
CA TYR A 273 -9.29 10.04 37.94
C TYR A 273 -8.61 10.23 36.58
N LEU A 274 -8.81 11.38 35.91
CA LEU A 274 -8.04 11.74 34.70
C LEU A 274 -6.53 11.83 34.98
N ARG A 275 -6.10 12.34 36.14
CA ARG A 275 -4.69 12.37 36.55
C ARG A 275 -4.11 10.96 36.79
N VAL A 276 -4.92 9.99 37.22
CA VAL A 276 -4.50 8.60 37.38
C VAL A 276 -4.44 7.87 36.04
N LEU A 277 -5.46 8.01 35.19
CA LEU A 277 -5.50 7.36 33.88
C LEU A 277 -4.36 7.83 32.95
N ARG A 278 -3.95 9.10 33.06
CA ARG A 278 -2.76 9.66 32.36
C ARG A 278 -1.42 9.02 32.78
N LYS A 279 -1.37 8.25 33.86
CA LYS A 279 -0.17 7.55 34.36
C LYS A 279 -0.15 6.04 34.07
N LEU A 280 -1.16 5.51 33.37
CA LEU A 280 -1.23 4.09 33.03
C LEU A 280 -0.03 3.66 32.17
N GLY A 281 0.53 2.48 32.48
CA GLY A 281 1.53 1.82 31.65
C GLY A 281 0.95 1.29 30.33
N LYS A 282 1.80 0.59 29.55
CA LYS A 282 1.38 -0.05 28.30
C LYS A 282 0.34 -1.16 28.53
N PHE A 283 -0.42 -1.42 27.47
CA PHE A 283 -1.31 -2.55 27.28
C PHE A 283 -0.75 -3.43 26.15
N THR A 284 -1.06 -4.73 26.15
CA THR A 284 -1.16 -5.49 24.90
C THR A 284 -2.29 -4.86 24.06
N PRO A 285 -2.05 -4.44 22.80
CA PRO A 285 -3.06 -3.81 21.97
C PRO A 285 -4.17 -4.81 21.58
N GLY A 286 -5.37 -4.29 21.34
CA GLY A 286 -6.46 -5.08 20.77
C GLY A 286 -6.21 -5.40 19.30
N LYS A 287 -6.74 -6.52 18.79
CA LYS A 287 -6.48 -6.98 17.42
C LYS A 287 -7.73 -7.38 16.65
N VAL A 288 -7.74 -7.07 15.34
CA VAL A 288 -8.73 -7.52 14.35
C VAL A 288 -8.01 -8.37 13.32
N LYS A 289 -8.49 -9.59 13.07
CA LYS A 289 -7.85 -10.61 12.21
C LYS A 289 -6.37 -10.88 12.57
N GLY A 290 -5.98 -10.65 13.84
CA GLY A 290 -4.60 -10.72 14.33
C GLY A 290 -3.77 -9.44 14.16
N VAL A 291 -4.27 -8.42 13.47
CA VAL A 291 -3.60 -7.11 13.28
C VAL A 291 -3.92 -6.19 14.46
N PRO A 292 -2.93 -5.58 15.14
CA PRO A 292 -3.17 -4.55 16.16
C PRO A 292 -3.96 -3.34 15.64
N VAL A 293 -4.95 -2.90 16.41
CA VAL A 293 -5.83 -1.75 16.09
C VAL A 293 -5.94 -0.77 17.25
N ASN A 294 -6.41 0.45 16.95
CA ASN A 294 -6.85 1.38 17.99
C ASN A 294 -8.18 0.88 18.59
N PHE A 295 -8.30 0.82 19.93
CA PHE A 295 -9.48 0.30 20.61
C PHE A 295 -10.00 1.28 21.68
N THR A 296 -11.29 1.61 21.62
CA THR A 296 -11.97 2.40 22.68
C THR A 296 -12.25 1.50 23.89
N TYR A 297 -11.41 1.62 24.90
CA TYR A 297 -11.56 0.97 26.19
C TYR A 297 -12.44 1.83 27.11
N SER A 298 -13.28 1.19 27.92
CA SER A 298 -14.15 1.85 28.90
C SER A 298 -14.03 1.15 30.25
N ILE A 299 -13.79 1.94 31.31
CA ILE A 299 -13.52 1.43 32.66
C ILE A 299 -14.39 2.15 33.71
N PRO A 300 -15.33 1.44 34.36
CA PRO A 300 -16.01 1.92 35.54
C PRO A 300 -15.13 1.67 36.78
N ILE A 301 -14.94 2.69 37.61
CA ILE A 301 -14.45 2.52 38.99
C ILE A 301 -15.55 2.89 39.98
N THR A 302 -15.52 2.27 41.16
CA THR A 302 -16.43 2.60 42.26
C THR A 302 -15.64 3.34 43.34
N ILE A 303 -15.98 4.60 43.58
CA ILE A 303 -15.48 5.37 44.73
C ILE A 303 -16.35 5.03 45.93
N LYS A 304 -15.74 4.89 47.11
CA LYS A 304 -16.42 4.75 48.39
C LYS A 304 -16.02 5.92 49.30
N SER A 305 -16.99 6.43 50.06
CA SER A 305 -16.73 7.15 51.31
C SER A 305 -16.10 6.18 52.33
N GLU A 306 -15.26 6.67 53.23
CA GLU A 306 -14.65 5.89 54.33
C GLU A 306 -15.41 6.04 55.66
N ASP A 307 -16.74 5.97 55.63
CA ASP A 307 -17.57 5.87 56.84
C ASP A 307 -17.66 4.43 57.39
N GLY A 308 -17.01 4.19 58.52
CA GLY A 308 -17.46 3.25 59.57
C GLY A 308 -17.51 1.73 59.27
N ASN A 309 -16.38 1.04 59.44
CA ASN A 309 -16.27 -0.37 59.87
C ASN A 309 -17.30 -1.41 59.34
N ILE A 310 -17.10 -1.99 58.14
CA ILE A 310 -17.60 -3.35 57.83
C ILE A 310 -16.53 -4.25 57.19
N THR A 311 -16.43 -5.44 57.79
CA THR A 311 -15.69 -6.67 57.49
C THR A 311 -15.32 -6.98 56.03
N THR A 312 -14.10 -7.50 55.83
CA THR A 312 -13.56 -8.01 54.56
C THR A 312 -14.14 -9.38 54.14
N SER A 313 -15.37 -9.41 53.64
CA SER A 313 -16.01 -10.63 53.11
C SER A 313 -15.64 -10.95 51.64
N ARG A 314 -14.40 -11.40 51.39
CA ARG A 314 -14.06 -12.09 50.13
C ARG A 314 -12.95 -13.15 50.30
N ASN A 315 -13.36 -14.35 50.69
CA ASN A 315 -12.53 -15.55 50.50
C ASN A 315 -12.41 -15.83 49.00
N TYR A 316 -11.24 -15.52 48.42
CA TYR A 316 -10.74 -16.19 47.23
C TYR A 316 -9.57 -17.07 47.67
N THR A 317 -9.74 -18.38 47.60
CA THR A 317 -8.75 -19.37 47.99
C THR A 317 -7.59 -19.36 47.01
N ASN A 318 -6.39 -19.03 47.49
CA ASN A 318 -5.16 -19.15 46.70
C ASN A 318 -4.92 -20.62 46.29
N ASN A 319 -4.39 -20.81 45.08
CA ASN A 319 -3.51 -21.93 44.78
C ASN A 319 -2.35 -21.44 43.90
N ARG A 320 -1.14 -21.94 44.18
CA ARG A 320 0.07 -21.74 43.37
C ARG A 320 -0.06 -22.55 42.06
N SER A 321 0.73 -22.36 41.01
CA SER A 321 2.05 -21.72 40.82
C SER A 321 2.14 -21.10 39.39
N SER A 322 3.20 -20.46 38.91
CA SER A 322 4.62 -20.34 39.32
C SER A 322 5.24 -19.03 38.82
N GLU A 323 6.37 -18.63 39.42
CA GLU A 323 7.25 -17.54 38.93
C GLU A 323 8.47 -18.14 38.18
N PRO A 324 9.24 -17.37 37.38
CA PRO A 324 10.30 -16.53 37.98
C PRO A 324 10.58 -15.16 37.31
N TYR A 325 11.31 -14.33 38.07
CA TYR A 325 12.29 -13.29 37.67
C TYR A 325 12.98 -13.49 36.28
N VAL A 326 13.54 -12.47 35.61
CA VAL A 326 14.03 -11.15 36.09
C VAL A 326 13.20 -10.00 35.43
N THR A 327 13.60 -8.75 35.12
CA THR A 327 14.89 -8.02 34.98
C THR A 327 14.68 -6.51 35.26
N LYS A 328 15.75 -5.76 35.56
CA LYS A 328 15.75 -4.28 35.48
C LYS A 328 15.76 -3.83 34.01
N THR A 329 15.26 -2.62 33.73
CA THR A 329 15.61 -1.85 32.52
C THR A 329 16.41 -0.63 32.93
N ASP A 330 17.68 -0.55 32.54
CA ASP A 330 18.47 0.67 32.69
C ASP A 330 17.96 1.76 31.74
N GLU A 331 17.79 2.97 32.24
CA GLU A 331 17.56 4.13 31.40
C GLU A 331 18.89 4.48 30.68
N ASN A 332 19.06 4.05 29.43
CA ASN A 332 19.70 4.79 28.32
C ASN A 332 20.09 3.90 27.11
N ILE A 333 19.13 3.52 26.25
CA ILE A 333 19.40 3.31 24.82
C ILE A 333 18.23 3.90 24.01
N LYS A 334 18.34 5.15 23.56
CA LYS A 334 17.52 5.70 22.47
C LYS A 334 18.16 5.34 21.12
N ALA A 335 18.09 4.05 20.76
CA ALA A 335 18.07 3.66 19.36
C ALA A 335 16.64 3.89 18.85
N ASP A 336 16.46 4.36 17.62
CA ASP A 336 15.12 4.58 17.05
C ASP A 336 14.33 3.27 17.06
N GLU A 337 13.29 3.19 17.90
CA GLU A 337 12.45 2.00 18.03
C GLU A 337 11.66 1.82 16.73
N ILE A 338 12.21 1.02 15.81
CA ILE A 338 11.64 0.79 14.48
C ILE A 338 10.20 0.33 14.66
N SER A 339 9.26 1.21 14.35
CA SER A 339 7.83 0.94 14.42
C SER A 339 7.34 0.35 13.08
N TYR A 340 6.17 -0.27 13.07
CA TYR A 340 5.65 -1.00 11.90
C TYR A 340 4.19 -0.66 11.57
N TYR A 341 3.81 -0.87 10.32
CA TYR A 341 2.43 -1.24 9.96
C TYR A 341 2.35 -2.76 9.88
N MET A 342 1.37 -3.35 10.55
CA MET A 342 1.17 -4.80 10.56
C MET A 342 -0.07 -5.15 9.74
N PHE A 343 0.03 -6.16 8.89
CA PHE A 343 -1.08 -6.68 8.08
C PHE A 343 -0.99 -8.20 7.96
N ASN A 344 -2.15 -8.85 7.84
CA ASN A 344 -2.22 -10.29 7.62
C ASN A 344 -2.67 -10.61 6.20
N SER A 345 -1.79 -11.22 5.40
CA SER A 345 -2.07 -11.65 4.03
C SER A 345 -2.48 -13.11 3.98
N THR A 346 -3.55 -13.42 3.25
CA THR A 346 -3.94 -14.81 2.90
C THR A 346 -3.37 -15.27 1.56
N LYS A 347 -2.36 -14.57 1.03
CA LYS A 347 -1.75 -14.80 -0.29
C LYS A 347 -0.23 -14.57 -0.27
N LEU A 348 0.48 -15.25 -1.17
CA LEU A 348 1.83 -14.87 -1.60
C LEU A 348 1.77 -13.98 -2.86
N GLY A 349 2.93 -13.57 -3.40
CA GLY A 349 3.06 -12.72 -4.59
C GLY A 349 3.45 -11.28 -4.25
N TYR A 350 2.95 -10.33 -5.06
CA TYR A 350 3.19 -8.90 -4.87
C TYR A 350 2.23 -8.33 -3.83
N LEU A 351 2.79 -7.81 -2.74
CA LEU A 351 2.06 -7.23 -1.61
C LEU A 351 2.61 -5.84 -1.31
N ASN A 352 1.75 -4.91 -0.90
CA ASN A 352 2.13 -3.50 -0.75
C ASN A 352 1.42 -2.83 0.42
N CYS A 353 2.14 -1.95 1.13
CA CYS A 353 1.68 -1.20 2.31
C CYS A 353 1.48 0.27 1.92
N ASP A 354 0.28 0.61 1.47
CA ASP A 354 -0.03 1.89 0.82
C ASP A 354 -1.25 2.57 1.45
N ARG A 355 -1.40 3.87 1.18
CA ARG A 355 -2.62 4.64 1.48
C ARG A 355 -3.11 5.36 0.24
N PHE A 356 -4.42 5.43 0.05
CA PHE A 356 -4.99 6.40 -0.89
C PHE A 356 -4.72 7.82 -0.40
N LEU A 357 -4.40 8.72 -1.33
CA LEU A 357 -4.37 10.15 -1.05
C LEU A 357 -5.80 10.67 -0.93
N SER A 358 -6.03 11.59 0.02
CA SER A 358 -7.31 12.30 0.16
C SER A 358 -7.18 13.66 -0.51
N TYR A 359 -7.91 13.85 -1.61
CA TYR A 359 -7.91 15.06 -2.42
C TYR A 359 -9.33 15.38 -2.90
N ILE A 360 -9.64 16.66 -3.07
CA ILE A 360 -10.90 17.10 -3.68
C ILE A 360 -10.85 16.88 -5.21
N PRO A 361 -11.97 16.58 -5.90
CA PRO A 361 -11.96 16.27 -7.33
C PRO A 361 -11.35 17.36 -8.23
N SER A 362 -11.43 18.63 -7.83
CA SER A 362 -10.86 19.78 -8.55
C SER A 362 -9.33 19.91 -8.44
N MET A 363 -8.65 19.02 -7.70
CA MET A 363 -7.19 18.90 -7.66
C MET A 363 -6.65 17.84 -8.63
N VAL A 364 -7.50 17.26 -9.49
CA VAL A 364 -7.17 16.13 -10.36
C VAL A 364 -7.20 16.55 -11.83
N LEU A 365 -6.18 16.17 -12.60
CA LEU A 365 -6.11 16.38 -14.05
C LEU A 365 -5.50 15.19 -14.80
N ASN A 366 -5.65 15.19 -16.13
CA ASN A 366 -4.94 14.26 -17.01
C ASN A 366 -3.67 14.95 -17.54
N TYR A 367 -2.58 14.82 -16.80
CA TYR A 367 -1.35 15.56 -17.10
C TYR A 367 -0.66 14.99 -18.36
N GLY A 368 -0.33 15.86 -19.30
CA GLY A 368 0.30 15.46 -20.57
C GLY A 368 1.80 15.77 -20.60
N VAL A 369 2.56 14.94 -21.31
CA VAL A 369 3.95 15.21 -21.68
C VAL A 369 4.09 14.98 -23.18
N ILE A 370 4.35 16.04 -23.95
CA ILE A 370 4.51 15.97 -25.40
C ILE A 370 5.79 15.21 -25.74
N VAL A 371 5.70 14.30 -26.71
CA VAL A 371 6.85 13.62 -27.31
C VAL A 371 6.75 13.76 -28.83
N GLU A 372 7.82 14.27 -29.44
CA GLU A 372 7.86 14.60 -30.88
C GLU A 372 8.07 13.36 -31.75
N ASP A 373 8.69 12.33 -31.17
CA ASP A 373 8.87 10.99 -31.70
C ASP A 373 7.91 10.03 -30.99
N GLU A 374 7.11 9.29 -31.76
CA GLU A 374 6.11 8.33 -31.25
C GLU A 374 6.72 6.94 -30.91
N SER A 375 8.04 6.77 -31.01
CA SER A 375 8.73 5.53 -30.64
C SER A 375 8.56 5.17 -29.16
N ASN A 376 8.75 3.88 -28.85
CA ASN A 376 8.40 3.23 -27.58
C ASN A 376 9.09 3.85 -26.33
N VAL A 377 8.52 4.93 -25.80
CA VAL A 377 8.95 5.58 -24.56
C VAL A 377 8.20 5.02 -23.35
N SER A 378 8.96 4.43 -22.42
CA SER A 378 8.48 4.12 -21.08
C SER A 378 8.70 5.37 -20.21
N MET A 379 7.63 5.94 -19.68
CA MET A 379 7.70 7.19 -18.90
C MET A 379 6.97 7.05 -17.57
N ASN A 380 7.62 7.52 -16.51
CA ASN A 380 7.06 7.62 -15.16
C ASN A 380 7.14 9.07 -14.67
N ILE A 381 6.21 9.45 -13.79
CA ILE A 381 6.35 10.64 -12.93
C ILE A 381 6.49 10.22 -11.48
N ILE A 382 7.41 10.88 -10.78
CA ILE A 382 7.75 10.64 -9.38
C ILE A 382 7.34 11.89 -8.60
N TYR A 383 6.49 11.74 -7.60
CA TYR A 383 6.00 12.85 -6.78
C TYR A 383 6.99 13.18 -5.66
N HIS A 384 7.18 14.48 -5.39
CA HIS A 384 8.13 14.95 -4.36
C HIS A 384 7.45 15.12 -2.99
N SER A 385 6.19 15.56 -2.98
CA SER A 385 5.41 15.84 -1.76
C SER A 385 4.99 14.59 -0.97
N PHE A 386 4.93 13.45 -1.65
CA PHE A 386 4.56 12.14 -1.11
C PHE A 386 5.20 11.04 -1.97
N LYS A 387 5.57 9.92 -1.36
CA LYS A 387 6.31 8.85 -2.06
C LYS A 387 5.38 8.08 -3.00
N SER A 388 5.45 8.39 -4.30
CA SER A 388 4.57 7.82 -5.33
C SER A 388 5.20 7.87 -6.73
N ILE A 389 4.93 6.85 -7.54
CA ILE A 389 5.37 6.68 -8.93
C ILE A 389 4.13 6.33 -9.78
N MET A 390 3.77 7.20 -10.72
CA MET A 390 2.74 6.91 -11.73
C MET A 390 3.40 6.63 -13.08
N LYS A 391 3.07 5.49 -13.69
CA LYS A 391 3.44 5.16 -15.07
C LYS A 391 2.47 5.82 -16.04
N GLY A 392 2.98 6.36 -17.14
CA GLY A 392 2.18 7.06 -18.14
C GLY A 392 1.69 6.12 -19.24
N GLU A 393 0.58 6.51 -19.88
CA GLU A 393 -0.01 5.81 -21.02
C GLU A 393 0.33 6.55 -22.32
N LEU A 394 0.77 5.82 -23.35
CA LEU A 394 1.14 6.39 -24.64
C LEU A 394 -0.11 6.77 -25.46
N SER A 395 -0.09 7.95 -26.04
CA SER A 395 -1.13 8.55 -26.88
C SER A 395 -0.45 9.22 -28.09
N PRO A 396 -1.14 9.48 -29.22
CA PRO A 396 -0.51 10.14 -30.37
C PRO A 396 0.18 11.46 -29.95
N LYS A 397 1.48 11.55 -30.23
CA LYS A 397 2.38 12.68 -29.90
C LYS A 397 2.49 13.08 -28.40
N LYS A 398 2.03 12.25 -27.46
CA LYS A 398 2.15 12.53 -26.01
C LYS A 398 2.03 11.29 -25.12
N VAL A 399 2.67 11.33 -23.95
CA VAL A 399 2.31 10.45 -22.83
C VAL A 399 1.29 11.16 -21.94
N VAL A 400 0.32 10.42 -21.40
CA VAL A 400 -0.74 10.92 -20.51
C VAL A 400 -0.67 10.23 -19.15
N PHE A 401 -0.76 11.03 -18.10
CA PHE A 401 -0.80 10.63 -16.70
C PHE A 401 -2.21 10.88 -16.16
N TYR A 402 -3.07 9.87 -16.30
CA TYR A 402 -4.48 9.95 -15.95
C TYR A 402 -4.69 10.08 -14.43
N ASN A 403 -5.58 10.99 -14.04
CA ASN A 403 -5.83 11.36 -12.63
C ASN A 403 -4.57 11.74 -11.82
N SER A 404 -3.62 12.42 -12.46
CA SER A 404 -2.53 13.12 -11.78
C SER A 404 -3.10 14.19 -10.83
N LEU A 405 -2.34 14.57 -9.80
CA LEU A 405 -2.65 15.77 -9.01
C LEU A 405 -2.17 17.04 -9.71
N LEU A 406 -2.84 18.15 -9.44
CA LEU A 406 -2.59 19.50 -9.96
C LEU A 406 -1.62 20.30 -9.04
N LYS A 407 -0.68 21.05 -9.63
CA LYS A 407 0.34 21.86 -8.95
C LYS A 407 1.34 21.07 -8.09
N GLU A 408 1.42 19.76 -8.26
CA GLU A 408 2.43 18.94 -7.58
C GLU A 408 3.80 19.05 -8.23
N LYS A 409 4.86 19.10 -7.42
CA LYS A 409 6.24 19.01 -7.91
C LYS A 409 6.60 17.55 -8.20
N ILE A 410 7.09 17.30 -9.40
CA ILE A 410 7.38 15.97 -9.91
C ILE A 410 8.74 15.91 -10.62
N THR A 411 9.30 14.70 -10.71
CA THR A 411 10.32 14.35 -11.71
C THR A 411 9.69 13.47 -12.78
N ILE A 412 9.72 13.92 -14.03
CA ILE A 412 9.48 13.07 -15.20
C ILE A 412 10.76 12.26 -15.46
N VAL A 413 10.62 10.95 -15.64
CA VAL A 413 11.68 10.04 -16.09
C VAL A 413 11.19 9.31 -17.34
N ALA A 414 11.82 9.58 -18.47
CA ALA A 414 11.47 9.00 -19.77
C ALA A 414 12.63 8.19 -20.33
N ILE A 415 12.37 6.93 -20.69
CA ILE A 415 13.37 5.97 -21.17
C ILE A 415 12.88 5.37 -22.48
N LYS A 416 13.71 5.38 -23.53
CA LYS A 416 13.40 4.72 -24.81
C LYS A 416 14.63 4.01 -25.39
N TYR A 417 14.38 3.00 -26.23
CA TYR A 417 15.39 2.46 -27.13
C TYR A 417 15.12 2.98 -28.55
N PHE A 418 16.15 3.52 -29.19
CA PHE A 418 16.13 3.99 -30.58
C PHE A 418 17.43 3.53 -31.26
N GLU A 419 17.31 2.87 -32.42
CA GLU A 419 18.45 2.28 -33.16
C GLU A 419 19.41 1.44 -32.28
N GLY A 420 18.84 0.59 -31.41
CA GLY A 420 19.60 -0.26 -30.47
C GLY A 420 20.30 0.51 -29.32
N LYS A 421 20.32 1.84 -29.35
CA LYS A 421 20.85 2.70 -28.29
C LYS A 421 19.76 3.05 -27.28
N LEU A 422 20.16 3.13 -26.02
CA LEU A 422 19.32 3.49 -24.89
C LEU A 422 19.40 5.00 -24.65
N PHE A 423 18.25 5.64 -24.46
CA PHE A 423 18.13 7.07 -24.22
C PHE A 423 17.33 7.36 -22.96
N LEU A 424 17.76 8.40 -22.22
CA LEU A 424 17.16 8.87 -20.98
C LEU A 424 16.89 10.38 -21.04
N ALA A 425 15.70 10.80 -20.63
CA ALA A 425 15.41 12.17 -20.25
C ALA A 425 14.89 12.22 -18.80
N ILE A 426 15.44 13.12 -18.00
CA ILE A 426 14.96 13.43 -16.64
C ILE A 426 14.64 14.93 -16.58
N LYS A 427 13.43 15.29 -16.12
CA LYS A 427 12.98 16.69 -16.02
C LYS A 427 12.19 16.91 -14.74
N GLU A 428 12.70 17.75 -13.84
CA GLU A 428 11.89 18.26 -12.72
C GLU A 428 10.92 19.34 -13.25
N THR A 429 9.67 19.28 -12.82
CA THR A 429 8.62 20.21 -13.24
C THR A 429 7.45 20.21 -12.25
N THR A 430 6.40 20.99 -12.55
CA THR A 430 5.16 21.05 -11.77
C THR A 430 3.98 20.68 -12.66
N THR A 431 3.05 19.86 -12.15
CA THR A 431 1.86 19.43 -12.92
C THR A 431 0.89 20.60 -13.15
N SER A 432 0.36 20.70 -14.37
CA SER A 432 -0.59 21.76 -14.77
C SER A 432 -1.41 21.36 -16.00
N GLU A 433 -2.51 22.07 -16.27
CA GLU A 433 -3.31 21.88 -17.50
C GLU A 433 -2.48 22.02 -18.80
N LYS A 434 -1.35 22.74 -18.74
CA LYS A 434 -0.39 22.78 -19.84
C LYS A 434 0.52 21.56 -19.75
N SER A 435 0.52 20.75 -20.82
CA SER A 435 1.43 19.62 -20.97
C SER A 435 2.90 20.05 -20.96
N ALA A 436 3.77 19.26 -20.33
CA ALA A 436 5.21 19.44 -20.46
C ALA A 436 5.67 19.21 -21.91
N ARG A 437 6.77 19.86 -22.27
CA ARG A 437 7.47 19.77 -23.57
C ARG A 437 8.97 19.60 -23.32
N ASP A 438 9.78 19.62 -24.37
CA ASP A 438 11.24 19.78 -24.30
C ASP A 438 11.92 18.79 -23.33
N LEU A 439 11.67 17.50 -23.55
CA LEU A 439 12.42 16.41 -22.91
C LEU A 439 13.72 16.18 -23.68
N GLN A 440 14.85 16.54 -23.07
CA GLN A 440 16.18 16.30 -23.63
C GLN A 440 16.58 14.83 -23.42
N PHE A 441 16.44 14.01 -24.46
CA PHE A 441 16.87 12.61 -24.47
C PHE A 441 18.37 12.51 -24.75
N ASN A 442 19.14 12.11 -23.75
CA ASN A 442 20.57 11.86 -23.87
C ASN A 442 20.82 10.35 -24.04
N PRO A 443 21.76 9.94 -24.90
CA PRO A 443 22.17 8.53 -25.00
C PRO A 443 22.91 8.13 -23.72
N VAL A 444 22.62 6.93 -23.20
CA VAL A 444 23.23 6.38 -21.98
C VAL A 444 23.50 4.89 -22.12
N THR A 445 24.54 4.39 -21.46
CA THR A 445 24.73 2.95 -21.25
C THR A 445 23.73 2.40 -20.21
N PRO A 446 23.52 1.07 -20.16
CA PRO A 446 22.69 0.46 -19.12
C PRO A 446 23.13 0.77 -17.68
N GLU A 447 24.43 0.86 -17.41
CA GLU A 447 24.93 1.15 -16.07
C GLU A 447 24.75 2.64 -15.71
N GLU A 448 24.91 3.55 -16.67
CA GLU A 448 24.57 4.98 -16.48
C GLU A 448 23.07 5.17 -16.23
N LEU A 449 22.17 4.54 -17.01
CA LEU A 449 20.72 4.62 -16.75
C LEU A 449 20.37 4.17 -15.33
N LYS A 450 20.91 3.02 -14.91
CA LYS A 450 20.71 2.48 -13.56
C LYS A 450 21.24 3.43 -12.48
N ASN A 451 22.40 4.06 -12.69
CA ASN A 451 22.96 5.04 -11.75
C ASN A 451 22.16 6.35 -11.70
N GLU A 452 21.64 6.85 -12.82
CA GLU A 452 20.69 7.98 -12.82
C GLU A 452 19.38 7.62 -12.10
N ILE A 453 18.87 6.39 -12.28
CA ILE A 453 17.68 5.92 -11.55
C ILE A 453 17.95 5.84 -10.04
N ILE A 454 19.15 5.47 -9.60
CA ILE A 454 19.54 5.44 -8.18
C ILE A 454 19.57 6.85 -7.56
N LYS A 455 19.93 7.89 -8.32
CA LYS A 455 19.89 9.30 -7.86
C LYS A 455 18.48 9.85 -7.61
N LEU A 456 17.43 9.10 -7.95
CA LEU A 456 16.02 9.47 -7.72
C LEU A 456 15.55 9.18 -6.28
N ASN A 457 16.38 8.55 -5.45
CA ASN A 457 16.10 8.25 -4.04
C ASN A 457 16.27 9.48 -3.12
N LYS A 458 15.70 10.62 -3.53
CA LYS A 458 15.76 11.90 -2.80
C LYS A 458 14.87 11.89 -1.55
#